data_AF-A0A7X7TBL6-F1
#
_entry.id   AF-A0A7X7TBL6-F1
#
_cell.length_a   1.000
_cell.length_b   1.000
_cell.length_c   1.000
_cell.angle_alpha   90.00
_cell.angle_beta   90.00
_cell.angle_gamma   90.00
#
_symmetry.space_group_name_H-M   'P 1'
#
loop_
_entity.id
_entity.type
_entity.pdbx_description
1 polymer ?
#
loop_
_entity_poly.entity_id
_entity_poly.type
_entity_poly.pdbx_seq_one_letter_code
_entity_poly.pdbx_strand_id
1 'polypeptide(L)'
;LAAMGPIAATVNAGPDGSFLIKPGLSYQLAGVVTDYGKPDGKTILWTTASGPGGAEAAFADPSSPTSTVTFPVAGAYTLKLTVIDDVGTVEDTVVITTTTPTCADVVAAGLTQKTDLNKDCYVNLKDLAILLENWTQCNDPEDEDCIWPF
;
A
#
# COMPACT_ATOMS: atom_id res chain seq x y z
N LEU A 1 35.71 -7.22 34.97
CA LEU A 1 34.78 -6.77 33.91
C LEU A 1 33.78 -5.84 34.56
N ALA A 2 33.79 -4.54 34.22
CA ALA A 2 32.73 -3.64 34.65
C ALA A 2 31.43 -4.13 34.01
N ALA A 3 30.48 -4.54 34.84
CA ALA A 3 29.14 -4.85 34.39
C ALA A 3 28.55 -3.54 33.84
N MET A 4 28.50 -3.42 32.52
CA MET A 4 27.65 -2.43 31.87
C MET A 4 26.25 -2.70 32.42
N GLY A 5 25.61 -1.68 32.99
CA GLY A 5 24.27 -1.79 33.56
C GLY A 5 23.23 -2.25 32.53
N PRO A 6 21.94 -2.31 32.90
CA PRO A 6 20.88 -2.67 31.95
C PRO A 6 20.98 -1.83 30.66
N ILE A 7 21.00 -2.50 29.51
CA ILE A 7 21.07 -1.88 28.18
C ILE A 7 19.66 -1.85 27.60
N ALA A 8 19.11 -0.67 27.37
CA ALA A 8 17.79 -0.51 26.75
C ALA A 8 17.79 -1.06 25.32
N ALA A 9 16.64 -1.58 24.89
CA ALA A 9 16.42 -1.92 23.50
C ALA A 9 16.64 -0.72 22.56
N THR A 10 16.96 -1.02 21.31
CA THR A 10 16.96 -0.07 20.21
C THR A 10 15.86 -0.44 19.24
N VAL A 11 15.21 0.58 18.68
CA VAL A 11 14.09 0.44 17.75
C VAL A 11 14.32 1.33 16.55
N ASN A 12 13.97 0.82 15.38
CA ASN A 12 13.95 1.55 14.12
C ASN A 12 12.67 1.14 13.37
N ALA A 13 11.82 2.11 13.04
CA ALA A 13 10.54 1.90 12.37
C ALA A 13 10.68 1.62 10.85
N GLY A 14 11.89 1.77 10.31
CA GLY A 14 12.21 1.68 8.89
C GLY A 14 12.22 3.06 8.22
N PRO A 15 12.61 3.13 6.93
CA PRO A 15 12.62 4.37 6.18
C PRO A 15 11.20 4.83 5.85
N ASP A 16 11.03 6.15 5.73
CA ASP A 16 9.83 6.75 5.16
C ASP A 16 9.55 6.22 3.75
N GLY A 17 8.28 6.18 3.37
CA GLY A 17 7.85 5.52 2.14
C GLY A 17 6.68 6.19 1.45
N SER A 18 6.49 5.81 0.20
CA SER A 18 5.30 6.13 -0.59
C SER A 18 4.54 4.85 -0.93
N PHE A 19 3.21 4.92 -0.90
CA PHE A 19 2.37 3.76 -1.18
C PHE A 19 1.13 4.13 -1.99
N LEU A 20 0.85 3.38 -3.05
CA LEU A 20 -0.39 3.50 -3.82
C LEU A 20 -1.46 2.62 -3.18
N ILE A 21 -2.52 3.25 -2.65
CA ILE A 21 -3.61 2.49 -2.01
C ILE A 21 -4.51 1.84 -3.05
N LYS A 22 -4.80 0.56 -2.84
CA LYS A 22 -5.73 -0.23 -3.64
C LYS A 22 -6.39 -1.30 -2.77
N PRO A 23 -7.67 -1.66 -3.00
CA PRO A 23 -8.28 -2.79 -2.32
C PRO A 23 -7.41 -4.05 -2.42
N GLY A 24 -7.12 -4.66 -1.27
CA GLY A 24 -6.33 -5.89 -1.15
C GLY A 24 -4.81 -5.71 -1.21
N LEU A 25 -4.30 -4.48 -1.40
CA LEU A 25 -2.86 -4.21 -1.34
C LEU A 25 -2.47 -3.73 0.07
N SER A 26 -1.32 -4.19 0.55
CA SER A 26 -0.74 -3.76 1.83
C SER A 26 0.70 -3.29 1.65
N TYR A 27 1.15 -2.41 2.54
CA TYR A 27 2.53 -1.94 2.62
C TYR A 27 3.30 -2.80 3.63
N GLN A 28 4.53 -3.21 3.27
CA GLN A 28 5.39 -3.96 4.16
C GLN A 28 6.18 -3.01 5.07
N LEU A 29 5.98 -3.13 6.38
CA LEU A 29 6.79 -2.46 7.38
C LEU A 29 8.07 -3.27 7.63
N ALA A 30 9.19 -2.56 7.72
CA ALA A 30 10.52 -3.13 7.89
C ALA A 30 11.13 -2.66 9.22
N GLY A 31 10.37 -2.78 10.31
CA GLY A 31 10.83 -2.43 11.64
C GLY A 31 11.95 -3.36 12.12
N VAL A 32 12.88 -2.80 12.88
CA VAL A 32 14.00 -3.51 13.49
C VAL A 32 14.01 -3.23 14.98
N VAL A 33 14.06 -4.28 15.79
CA VAL A 33 14.16 -4.21 17.24
C VAL A 33 15.36 -5.03 17.68
N THR A 34 16.29 -4.40 18.40
CA THR A 34 17.46 -5.09 18.96
C THR A 34 17.50 -4.88 20.46
N ASP A 35 17.56 -5.97 21.21
CA ASP A 35 17.62 -5.98 22.68
C ASP A 35 18.84 -6.79 23.11
N TYR A 36 19.78 -6.13 23.79
CA TYR A 36 21.02 -6.73 24.29
C TYR A 36 20.94 -7.14 25.76
N GLY A 37 19.84 -6.80 26.44
CA GLY A 37 19.62 -7.02 27.87
C GLY A 37 19.06 -8.40 28.19
N LYS A 38 18.16 -8.95 27.34
CA LYS A 38 17.60 -10.32 27.43
C LYS A 38 16.90 -10.74 26.12
N PRO A 39 16.88 -12.05 25.78
CA PRO A 39 16.06 -12.56 24.67
C PRO A 39 14.55 -12.46 24.97
N ASP A 40 14.16 -12.71 26.22
CA ASP A 40 12.78 -12.89 26.67
C ASP A 40 12.30 -11.71 27.53
N GLY A 41 11.10 -11.19 27.24
CA GLY A 41 10.45 -10.17 28.08
C GLY A 41 10.32 -8.77 27.50
N LYS A 42 10.09 -8.64 26.18
CA LYS A 42 9.76 -7.37 25.54
C LYS A 42 8.37 -7.38 24.90
N THR A 43 7.71 -6.24 24.95
CA THR A 43 6.46 -5.97 24.23
C THR A 43 6.77 -5.10 23.03
N ILE A 44 6.32 -5.50 21.85
CA ILE A 44 6.42 -4.73 20.62
C ILE A 44 5.00 -4.33 20.22
N LEU A 45 4.82 -3.07 19.81
CA LEU A 45 3.53 -2.59 19.33
C LEU A 45 3.68 -1.53 18.25
N TRP A 46 3.03 -1.79 17.12
CA TRP A 46 2.73 -0.79 16.11
C TRP A 46 1.43 -0.05 16.43
N THR A 47 1.45 1.26 16.25
CA THR A 47 0.28 2.13 16.39
C THR A 47 0.24 3.20 15.31
N THR A 48 -0.93 3.78 15.06
CA THR A 48 -1.05 4.98 14.23
C THR A 48 -0.92 6.22 15.12
N ALA A 49 0.14 7.00 14.96
CA ALA A 49 0.32 8.25 15.70
C ALA A 49 -0.49 9.39 15.08
N SER A 50 -0.57 9.43 13.75
CA SER A 50 -1.45 10.33 13.02
C SER A 50 -1.82 9.76 11.65
N GLY A 51 -2.98 10.16 11.15
CA GLY A 51 -3.44 9.82 9.80
C GLY A 51 -4.47 10.84 9.28
N PRO A 52 -4.78 10.80 7.97
CA PRO A 52 -5.66 11.78 7.32
C PRO A 52 -7.04 11.80 7.96
N GLY A 53 -7.49 12.97 8.42
CA GLY A 53 -8.80 13.10 9.09
C GLY A 53 -8.95 12.28 10.37
N GLY A 54 -7.85 11.86 11.01
CA GLY A 54 -7.88 10.95 12.16
C GLY A 54 -8.06 9.48 11.81
N ALA A 55 -7.94 9.11 10.53
CA ALA A 55 -7.99 7.72 10.11
C ALA A 55 -6.82 6.91 10.70
N GLU A 56 -7.11 5.70 11.16
CA GLU A 56 -6.10 4.74 11.62
C GLU A 56 -5.69 3.79 10.50
N ALA A 57 -4.42 3.39 10.50
CA ALA A 57 -3.93 2.32 9.66
C ALA A 57 -4.24 0.96 10.29
N ALA A 58 -4.52 -0.06 9.47
CA ALA A 58 -4.84 -1.41 9.93
C ALA A 58 -3.63 -2.33 9.73
N PHE A 59 -3.06 -2.78 10.85
CA PHE A 59 -1.90 -3.68 10.89
C PHE A 59 -2.36 -5.14 10.91
N ALA A 60 -1.72 -5.99 10.10
CA ALA A 60 -2.01 -7.43 10.09
C ALA A 60 -1.55 -8.11 11.40
N ASP A 61 -0.37 -7.74 11.87
CA ASP A 61 0.14 -8.13 13.18
C ASP A 61 0.86 -6.93 13.82
N PRO A 62 0.21 -6.16 14.71
CA PRO A 62 0.85 -5.01 15.32
C PRO A 62 1.95 -5.40 16.32
N SER A 63 2.07 -6.68 16.72
CA SER A 63 3.10 -7.15 17.64
C SER A 63 4.39 -7.61 16.95
N SER A 64 4.39 -7.70 15.62
CA SER A 64 5.58 -8.03 14.82
C SER A 64 6.28 -6.75 14.35
N PRO A 65 7.61 -6.61 14.51
CA PRO A 65 8.35 -5.47 13.98
C PRO A 65 8.30 -5.42 12.44
N THR A 66 8.25 -6.60 11.80
CA THR A 66 8.00 -6.74 10.36
C THR A 66 6.54 -7.17 10.14
N SER A 67 5.68 -6.22 9.81
CA SER A 67 4.24 -6.44 9.64
C SER A 67 3.76 -5.86 8.31
N THR A 68 2.55 -6.20 7.89
CA THR A 68 1.90 -5.51 6.79
C THR A 68 0.84 -4.55 7.31
N VAL A 69 0.66 -3.43 6.62
CA VAL A 69 -0.29 -2.39 6.99
C VAL A 69 -1.14 -1.97 5.79
N THR A 70 -2.41 -1.71 6.03
CA THR A 70 -3.35 -1.19 5.04
C THR A 70 -3.89 0.17 5.48
N PHE A 71 -4.23 1.01 4.51
CA PHE A 71 -4.63 2.39 4.74
C PHE A 71 -6.03 2.63 4.16
N PRO A 72 -7.00 3.08 4.97
CA PRO A 72 -8.37 3.26 4.50
C PRO A 72 -8.56 4.49 3.59
N VAL A 73 -7.71 5.52 3.72
CA VAL A 73 -7.82 6.79 3.00
C VAL A 73 -6.44 7.24 2.54
N ALA A 74 -6.34 7.90 1.39
CA ALA A 74 -5.08 8.46 0.94
C ALA A 74 -4.65 9.68 1.77
N GLY A 75 -3.34 9.85 1.92
CA GLY A 75 -2.68 10.92 2.67
C GLY A 75 -1.50 10.41 3.51
N ALA A 76 -0.91 11.29 4.31
CA ALA A 76 0.24 10.94 5.14
C ALA A 76 -0.19 10.24 6.43
N TYR A 77 0.44 9.10 6.73
CA TYR A 77 0.33 8.39 8.00
C TYR A 77 1.67 8.44 8.73
N THR A 78 1.65 8.79 10.01
CA THR A 78 2.79 8.58 10.91
C THR A 78 2.51 7.32 11.72
N LEU A 79 3.28 6.26 11.48
CA LEU A 79 3.18 4.99 12.20
C LEU A 79 4.29 4.94 13.24
N LYS A 80 3.98 4.39 14.42
CA LYS A 80 4.92 4.34 15.54
C LYS A 80 5.16 2.91 15.99
N LEU A 81 6.44 2.51 16.02
CA LEU A 81 6.90 1.25 16.58
C LEU A 81 7.40 1.50 18.00
N THR A 82 6.73 0.89 18.98
CA THR A 82 7.09 0.99 20.40
C THR A 82 7.61 -0.34 20.89
N VAL A 83 8.68 -0.30 21.69
CA VAL A 83 9.24 -1.46 22.40
C VAL A 83 9.32 -1.14 23.88
N ILE A 84 8.81 -2.06 24.71
CA ILE A 84 8.86 -1.96 26.18
C ILE A 84 9.59 -3.20 26.70
N ASP A 85 10.64 -3.01 27.48
CA ASP A 85 11.43 -4.08 28.13
C ASP A 85 11.54 -3.82 29.66
N ASP A 86 12.41 -4.56 30.35
CA ASP A 86 12.66 -4.40 31.79
C ASP A 86 13.51 -3.15 32.14
N VAL A 87 14.03 -2.45 31.14
CA VAL A 87 14.83 -1.23 31.27
C VAL A 87 13.98 0.02 31.03
N GLY A 88 13.03 -0.03 30.09
CA GLY A 88 12.10 1.05 29.82
C GLY A 88 11.35 0.93 28.49
N THR A 89 10.95 2.09 27.97
CA THR A 89 10.22 2.21 26.70
C THR A 89 11.05 2.99 25.70
N VAL A 90 11.17 2.44 24.49
CA VAL A 90 11.76 3.13 23.33
C VAL A 90 10.78 3.11 22.17
N GLU A 91 10.81 4.15 21.35
CA GLU A 91 9.91 4.30 20.21
C GLU A 91 10.62 4.94 19.02
N ASP A 92 10.17 4.58 17.82
CA ASP A 92 10.55 5.24 16.58
C ASP A 92 9.33 5.35 15.65
N THR A 93 9.38 6.32 14.74
CA THR A 93 8.27 6.62 13.83
C THR A 93 8.69 6.57 12.38
N VAL A 94 7.77 6.16 11.51
CA VAL A 94 7.93 6.19 10.05
C VAL A 94 6.75 6.91 9.42
N VAL A 95 7.01 7.71 8.39
CA VAL A 95 5.99 8.41 7.61
C VAL A 95 5.74 7.69 6.29
N ILE A 96 4.50 7.25 6.09
CA ILE A 96 4.05 6.65 4.84
C ILE A 96 3.10 7.61 4.12
N THR A 97 3.54 8.13 2.98
CA THR A 97 2.71 8.99 2.13
C THR A 97 1.90 8.13 1.18
N THR A 98 0.60 8.05 1.43
CA THR A 98 -0.30 7.24 0.63
C THR A 98 -1.02 8.08 -0.42
N THR A 99 -1.18 7.53 -1.62
CA THR A 99 -1.89 8.19 -2.73
C THR A 99 -2.83 7.22 -3.41
N THR A 100 -3.94 7.72 -3.97
CA THR A 100 -4.78 6.92 -4.87
C THR A 100 -4.20 6.95 -6.28
N PRO A 101 -4.18 5.83 -7.01
CA PRO A 101 -3.78 5.83 -8.41
C PRO A 101 -4.72 6.72 -9.23
N THR A 102 -4.14 7.49 -10.15
CA THR A 102 -4.87 8.22 -11.17
C THR A 102 -5.33 7.29 -12.29
N CYS A 103 -6.25 7.74 -13.14
CA CYS A 103 -6.60 6.98 -14.34
C CYS A 103 -5.38 6.72 -15.24
N ALA A 104 -4.49 7.71 -15.37
CA ALA A 104 -3.25 7.56 -16.12
C ALA A 104 -2.36 6.44 -15.56
N ASP A 105 -2.27 6.30 -14.23
CA ASP A 105 -1.51 5.21 -13.59
C ASP A 105 -2.13 3.84 -13.92
N VAL A 106 -3.47 3.74 -13.90
CA VAL A 106 -4.20 2.51 -14.24
C VAL A 106 -3.98 2.12 -15.70
N VAL A 107 -4.03 3.10 -16.61
CA VAL A 107 -3.77 2.92 -18.05
C VAL A 107 -2.33 2.49 -18.29
N ALA A 108 -1.35 3.14 -17.65
CA ALA A 108 0.06 2.82 -17.79
C ALA A 108 0.39 1.41 -17.25
N ALA A 109 -0.30 0.97 -16.20
CA ALA A 109 -0.16 -0.38 -15.65
C ALA A 109 -0.86 -1.46 -16.48
N GLY A 110 -1.60 -1.10 -17.53
CA GLY A 110 -2.40 -2.05 -18.33
C GLY A 110 -3.54 -2.70 -17.54
N LEU A 111 -4.03 -2.02 -16.50
CA LEU A 111 -5.06 -2.52 -15.59
C LEU A 111 -6.46 -1.99 -15.92
N THR A 112 -6.65 -1.35 -17.08
CA THR A 112 -7.97 -0.92 -17.53
C THR A 112 -8.88 -2.13 -17.75
N GLN A 113 -10.19 -1.91 -17.60
CA GLN A 113 -11.15 -2.94 -17.98
C GLN A 113 -11.06 -3.16 -19.49
N LYS A 114 -11.14 -4.42 -19.94
CA LYS A 114 -11.08 -4.73 -21.38
C LYS A 114 -12.17 -4.02 -22.20
N THR A 115 -13.26 -3.64 -21.55
CA THR A 115 -14.41 -2.94 -22.14
C THR A 115 -14.33 -1.42 -22.01
N ASP A 116 -13.28 -0.88 -21.38
CA ASP A 116 -12.95 0.55 -21.43
C ASP A 116 -12.13 0.78 -22.72
N LEU A 117 -12.84 1.04 -23.80
CA LEU A 117 -12.29 1.09 -25.16
C LEU A 117 -11.59 2.42 -25.43
N ASN A 118 -12.04 3.50 -24.80
CA ASN A 118 -11.42 4.82 -24.93
C ASN A 118 -10.30 5.09 -23.90
N LYS A 119 -10.11 4.18 -22.93
CA LYS A 119 -9.12 4.27 -21.85
C LYS A 119 -9.30 5.48 -20.94
N ASP A 120 -10.55 5.82 -20.62
CA ASP A 120 -10.90 6.90 -19.69
C ASP A 120 -11.16 6.41 -18.25
N CYS A 121 -10.95 5.12 -17.98
CA CYS A 121 -11.17 4.41 -16.71
C CYS A 121 -12.63 4.24 -16.30
N TYR A 122 -13.58 4.57 -17.17
CA TYR A 122 -14.99 4.34 -16.96
C TYR A 122 -15.53 3.49 -18.09
N VAL A 123 -16.21 2.39 -17.76
CA VAL A 123 -17.00 1.65 -18.76
C VAL A 123 -18.38 2.32 -18.83
N ASN A 124 -18.64 3.06 -19.89
CA ASN A 124 -19.85 3.87 -20.03
C ASN A 124 -20.34 3.94 -21.49
N LEU A 125 -21.27 4.87 -21.77
CA LEU A 125 -21.90 4.99 -23.10
C LEU A 125 -20.91 5.38 -24.21
N LYS A 126 -19.78 6.00 -23.87
CA LYS A 126 -18.70 6.32 -24.83
C LYS A 126 -18.00 5.06 -25.33
N ASP A 127 -17.76 4.10 -24.44
CA ASP A 127 -17.21 2.80 -24.84
C ASP A 127 -18.20 2.02 -25.69
N LEU A 128 -19.48 2.08 -25.32
CA LEU A 128 -20.53 1.47 -26.15
C LEU A 128 -20.59 2.11 -27.54
N ALA A 129 -20.43 3.44 -27.64
CA ALA A 129 -20.39 4.12 -28.94
C ALA A 129 -19.21 3.62 -29.79
N ILE A 130 -18.01 3.49 -29.21
CA ILE A 130 -16.84 2.93 -29.92
C ILE A 130 -17.08 1.47 -30.32
N LEU A 131 -17.69 0.69 -29.44
CA LEU A 131 -18.05 -0.70 -29.77
C LEU A 131 -19.01 -0.74 -30.96
N LEU A 132 -20.06 0.09 -30.97
CA LEU A 132 -21.04 0.16 -32.05
C LEU A 132 -20.42 0.66 -33.35
N GLU A 133 -19.59 1.71 -33.30
CA GLU A 133 -18.85 2.22 -34.46
C GLU A 133 -17.92 1.14 -35.05
N ASN A 134 -17.14 0.46 -34.22
CA ASN A 134 -16.26 -0.61 -34.69
C ASN A 134 -17.05 -1.83 -35.20
N TRP A 135 -18.21 -2.13 -34.61
CA TRP A 135 -19.06 -3.22 -35.08
C TRP A 135 -19.66 -2.93 -36.46
N THR A 136 -19.85 -1.66 -36.81
CA THR A 136 -20.24 -1.28 -38.18
C THR A 136 -19.11 -1.37 -39.20
N GLN A 137 -17.85 -1.54 -38.79
CA GLN A 137 -16.68 -1.59 -39.68
C GLN A 137 -16.23 -3.02 -40.04
N CYS A 138 -16.67 -4.07 -39.33
CA CYS A 138 -16.20 -5.44 -39.57
C CYS A 138 -17.32 -6.48 -39.33
N ASN A 139 -18.53 -6.18 -39.79
CA ASN A 139 -19.66 -7.11 -39.81
C ASN A 139 -20.37 -7.10 -41.18
N ASP A 140 -19.76 -6.43 -42.16
CA ASP A 140 -20.15 -6.47 -43.55
C ASP A 140 -19.36 -7.59 -44.24
N PRO A 141 -20.00 -8.69 -44.66
CA PRO A 141 -19.32 -9.81 -45.32
C PRO A 141 -18.83 -9.45 -46.74
N GLU A 142 -19.16 -8.27 -47.26
CA GLU A 142 -18.70 -7.76 -48.55
C GLU A 142 -17.52 -6.78 -48.42
N ASP A 143 -17.09 -6.45 -47.20
CA ASP A 143 -15.94 -5.56 -46.96
C ASP A 143 -14.61 -6.32 -47.08
N GLU A 144 -13.93 -6.12 -48.21
CA GLU A 144 -12.63 -6.75 -48.54
C GLU A 144 -11.47 -6.26 -47.64
N ASP A 145 -11.63 -5.14 -46.92
CA ASP A 145 -10.60 -4.56 -46.04
C ASP A 145 -10.73 -5.05 -44.57
N CYS A 146 -11.73 -5.88 -44.26
CA CYS A 146 -11.90 -6.45 -42.92
C CYS A 146 -10.91 -7.61 -42.68
N ILE A 147 -9.92 -7.38 -41.80
CA ILE A 147 -8.81 -8.32 -41.49
C ILE A 147 -8.97 -9.07 -40.15
N TRP A 148 -10.15 -9.06 -39.52
CA TRP A 148 -10.38 -9.90 -38.32
C TRP A 148 -10.69 -11.35 -38.72
N PRO A 149 -10.21 -12.36 -37.96
CA PRO A 149 -9.67 -13.59 -38.54
C PRO A 149 -10.72 -14.63 -38.96
N PHE A 150 -12.02 -14.33 -38.84
CA PHE A 150 -13.17 -15.07 -39.35
C PHE A 150 -14.35 -14.12 -39.49
#